data_AF-A0A9P6IMG5-F1
#
_entry.id   AF-A0A9P6IMG5-F1
#
_cell.length_a   1.000
_cell.length_b   1.000
_cell.length_c   1.000
_cell.angle_alpha   90.00
_cell.angle_beta   90.00
_cell.angle_gamma   90.00
#
_symmetry.space_group_name_H-M   'P 1'
#
loop_
_entity.id
_entity.type
_entity.pdbx_description
1 polymer ?
#
loop_
_entity_poly.entity_id
_entity_poly.type
_entity_poly.pdbx_seq_one_letter_code
_entity_poly.pdbx_strand_id
1 'polypeptide(L)'
;MQSAICRSPRCFNVETVEYKNISFTVWDVGGRIRSVLCGAIGIIFVVDSNDRDRISEAREELQRMLNEDELREALLLVFANKQDLPNAMNAAEITDKLGLHSLRQRQWYIQATCATSGDGPYEGLEWLSNNLKNST
;
A
#
# COMPACT_ATOMS: atom_id res chain seq x y z
N MET A 1 -0.72 -25.61 -13.75
CA MET A 1 0.69 -25.37 -14.13
C MET A 1 0.86 -23.86 -14.24
N GLN A 2 1.32 -23.19 -13.18
CA GLN A 2 1.61 -21.76 -13.25
C GLN A 2 3.12 -21.58 -13.29
N SER A 3 3.60 -21.02 -14.40
CA SER A 3 4.95 -20.52 -14.55
C SER A 3 4.83 -19.20 -15.30
N ALA A 4 5.22 -18.10 -14.67
CA ALA A 4 5.57 -16.88 -15.39
C ALA A 4 6.78 -16.27 -14.67
N ILE A 5 7.88 -16.23 -15.42
CA ILE A 5 9.23 -15.90 -14.98
C ILE A 5 9.44 -14.40 -15.20
N CYS A 6 9.88 -13.65 -14.18
CA CYS A 6 10.49 -12.33 -14.37
C CYS A 6 12.01 -12.52 -14.52
N ARG A 7 12.59 -12.12 -15.67
CA ARG A 7 14.03 -12.18 -15.95
C ARG A 7 14.68 -10.81 -15.68
N SER A 8 15.15 -10.56 -14.47
CA SER A 8 16.21 -9.59 -14.20
C SER A 8 16.95 -9.93 -12.89
N PRO A 9 18.29 -9.76 -12.77
CA PRO A 9 19.08 -10.43 -11.73
C PRO A 9 19.12 -9.71 -10.38
N ARG A 10 18.31 -8.67 -10.16
CA ARG A 10 18.32 -7.91 -8.91
C ARG A 10 16.91 -7.55 -8.47
N CYS A 11 16.51 -8.14 -7.35
CA CYS A 11 15.35 -7.81 -6.53
C CYS A 11 13.99 -8.32 -7.04
N PHE A 12 13.03 -8.39 -6.11
CA PHE A 12 11.59 -8.60 -6.26
C PHE A 12 11.08 -10.04 -6.24
N ASN A 13 10.63 -10.45 -5.04
CA ASN A 13 9.54 -11.42 -4.95
C ASN A 13 8.27 -10.71 -5.43
N VAL A 14 7.68 -11.24 -6.50
CA VAL A 14 6.42 -10.75 -7.06
C VAL A 14 5.34 -11.75 -6.68
N GLU A 15 4.41 -11.34 -5.83
CA GLU A 15 3.23 -12.15 -5.47
C GLU A 15 1.98 -11.53 -6.07
N THR A 16 1.23 -12.31 -6.83
CA THR A 16 -0.05 -11.87 -7.41
C THR A 16 -1.20 -12.34 -6.53
N VAL A 17 -2.01 -11.43 -6.00
CA VAL A 17 -3.23 -11.74 -5.24
C VAL A 17 -4.45 -11.36 -6.09
N GLU A 18 -5.39 -12.29 -6.28
CA GLU A 18 -6.64 -12.02 -7.01
C GLU A 18 -7.81 -11.82 -6.04
N TYR A 19 -8.57 -10.75 -6.21
CA TYR A 19 -9.77 -10.47 -5.42
C TYR A 19 -10.85 -9.81 -6.27
N LYS A 20 -12.06 -10.39 -6.29
CA LYS A 20 -13.27 -9.87 -6.98
C LYS A 20 -12.97 -9.30 -8.40
N ASN A 21 -12.27 -10.08 -9.23
CA ASN A 21 -11.84 -9.74 -10.60
C ASN A 21 -10.74 -8.68 -10.75
N ILE A 22 -10.03 -8.37 -9.66
CA ILE A 22 -8.89 -7.44 -9.65
C ILE A 22 -7.65 -8.25 -9.29
N SER A 23 -6.62 -8.22 -10.12
CA SER A 23 -5.31 -8.75 -9.80
C SER A 23 -4.47 -7.67 -9.11
N PHE A 24 -3.79 -8.03 -8.04
CA PHE A 24 -2.87 -7.18 -7.30
C PHE A 24 -1.48 -7.76 -7.44
N THR A 25 -0.55 -7.02 -8.05
CA THR A 25 0.86 -7.43 -8.11
C THR A 25 1.62 -6.77 -6.98
N VAL A 26 2.05 -7.56 -6.00
CA VAL A 26 2.84 -7.12 -4.85
C VAL A 26 4.31 -7.08 -5.26
N TRP A 27 4.96 -5.93 -5.14
CA TRP A 27 6.41 -5.79 -5.36
C TRP A 27 7.13 -5.71 -4.00
N ASP A 28 7.99 -6.68 -3.74
CA ASP A 28 8.92 -6.64 -2.60
C ASP A 28 10.18 -5.83 -2.96
N VAL A 29 10.13 -4.52 -2.70
CA VAL A 29 11.31 -3.65 -2.79
C VAL A 29 12.17 -3.83 -1.54
N GLY A 30 12.81 -4.99 -1.42
CA GLY A 30 13.87 -5.25 -0.46
C GLY A 30 13.48 -5.03 1.01
N GLY A 31 12.58 -5.86 1.55
CA GLY A 31 12.51 -6.15 2.98
C GLY A 31 12.09 -5.00 3.91
N ARG A 32 11.73 -3.81 3.40
CA ARG A 32 11.33 -2.68 4.23
C ARG A 32 9.93 -2.14 3.98
N ILE A 33 9.34 -2.25 2.78
CA ILE A 33 7.95 -1.84 2.52
C ILE A 33 7.36 -2.68 1.38
N ARG A 34 6.17 -3.26 1.59
CA ARG A 34 5.41 -3.98 0.55
C ARG A 34 4.61 -2.94 -0.24
N SER A 35 5.03 -2.64 -1.46
CA SER A 35 4.24 -1.79 -2.36
C SER A 35 3.59 -2.64 -3.44
N VAL A 36 2.26 -2.61 -3.53
CA VAL A 36 1.50 -3.32 -4.57
C VAL A 36 1.27 -2.37 -5.73
N LEU A 37 1.75 -2.70 -6.93
CA LEU A 37 1.50 -1.95 -8.16
C LEU A 37 0.93 -2.91 -9.20
N CYS A 38 -0.36 -2.80 -9.50
CA CYS A 38 -0.97 -3.43 -10.66
C CYS A 38 -1.28 -2.36 -11.71
N GLY A 39 -0.91 -2.62 -12.97
CA GLY A 39 -1.14 -1.81 -14.17
C GLY A 39 -2.04 -0.58 -13.97
N ALA A 40 -1.44 0.50 -13.44
CA ALA A 40 -1.98 1.84 -13.20
C ALA A 40 -3.47 1.96 -12.80
N ILE A 41 -3.91 1.29 -11.72
CA ILE A 41 -5.22 1.63 -11.13
C ILE A 41 -5.17 1.85 -9.59
N GLY A 42 -4.23 1.26 -8.85
CA GLY A 42 -4.08 1.52 -7.41
C GLY A 42 -2.76 1.06 -6.79
N ILE A 43 -2.39 1.72 -5.69
CA ILE A 43 -1.20 1.50 -4.86
C ILE A 43 -1.67 1.06 -3.48
N ILE A 44 -1.10 -0.04 -2.97
CA ILE A 44 -1.26 -0.41 -1.56
C ILE A 44 0.09 -0.21 -0.87
N PHE A 45 0.11 0.64 0.16
CA PHE A 45 1.29 1.00 0.93
C PHE A 45 1.12 0.56 2.38
N VAL A 46 1.95 -0.39 2.84
CA VAL A 46 1.82 -0.95 4.19
C VAL A 46 2.83 -0.30 5.13
N VAL A 47 2.33 0.25 6.24
CA VAL A 47 3.12 0.88 7.30
C VAL A 47 3.10 -0.01 8.53
N ASP A 48 4.28 -0.24 9.12
CA ASP A 48 4.39 -0.78 10.47
C ASP A 48 4.06 0.32 11.49
N SER A 49 2.87 0.27 12.09
CA SER A 49 2.40 1.32 12.99
C SER A 49 3.19 1.37 14.30
N ASN A 50 3.88 0.29 14.67
CA ASN A 50 4.66 0.25 15.90
C ASN A 50 6.09 0.79 15.68
N ASP A 51 6.51 0.96 14.43
CA ASP A 51 7.84 1.47 14.08
C ASP A 51 7.84 2.98 13.85
N ARG A 52 7.92 3.71 14.96
CA ARG A 52 7.86 5.18 14.98
C ARG A 52 9.09 5.85 14.40
N ASP A 53 10.23 5.16 14.36
CA ASP A 53 11.51 5.70 13.89
C ASP A 53 11.61 5.65 12.36
N ARG A 54 11.08 4.58 11.74
CA ARG A 54 11.13 4.41 10.27
C ARG A 54 10.02 5.11 9.50
N ILE A 55 9.05 5.73 10.17
CA ILE A 55 7.94 6.41 9.50
C ILE A 55 8.39 7.59 8.62
N SER A 56 9.48 8.27 9.00
CA SER A 56 10.07 9.34 8.19
C SER A 56 10.66 8.80 6.89
N GLU A 57 11.36 7.67 6.94
CA GLU A 57 11.85 6.98 5.75
C GLU A 57 10.67 6.49 4.88
N ALA A 58 9.62 5.94 5.51
CA ALA A 58 8.43 5.51 4.77
C ALA A 58 7.74 6.67 4.03
N ARG A 59 7.74 7.88 4.62
CA ARG A 59 7.24 9.07 3.94
C ARG A 59 8.07 9.42 2.71
N GLU A 60 9.40 9.42 2.81
CA GLU A 60 10.29 9.74 1.69
C GLU A 60 10.09 8.76 0.53
N GLU A 61 10.00 7.47 0.84
CA GLU A 61 9.77 6.40 -0.14
C GLU A 61 8.38 6.54 -0.78
N LEU A 62 7.34 6.80 0.01
CA LEU A 62 6.00 7.05 -0.52
C LEU A 62 6.01 8.24 -1.47
N GLN A 63 6.59 9.37 -1.09
CA GLN A 63 6.65 10.56 -1.94
C GLN A 63 7.45 10.31 -3.23
N ARG A 64 8.56 9.57 -3.13
CA ARG A 64 9.33 9.15 -4.30
C ARG A 64 8.51 8.31 -5.26
N MET A 65 7.79 7.31 -4.75
CA MET A 65 6.91 6.46 -5.56
C MET A 65 5.77 7.26 -6.21
N LEU A 66 5.12 8.15 -5.46
CA LEU A 66 3.98 8.93 -5.98
C LEU A 66 4.39 9.97 -7.05
N ASN A 67 5.67 10.27 -7.16
CA ASN A 67 6.24 11.16 -8.19
C ASN A 67 6.57 10.43 -9.51
N GLU A 68 6.46 9.10 -9.57
CA GLU A 68 6.61 8.35 -10.81
C GLU A 68 5.40 8.61 -11.73
N ASP A 69 5.65 8.94 -12.99
CA ASP A 69 4.61 9.33 -13.96
C ASP A 69 3.60 8.20 -14.18
N GLU A 70 4.05 6.95 -14.13
CA GLU A 70 3.23 5.74 -14.26
C GLU A 70 2.22 5.59 -13.10
N LEU A 71 2.49 6.23 -11.96
CA LEU A 71 1.69 6.13 -10.75
C LEU A 71 0.84 7.37 -10.50
N ARG A 72 0.88 8.39 -11.37
CA ARG A 72 0.23 9.69 -11.15
C ARG A 72 -1.27 9.58 -10.90
N GLU A 73 -1.96 8.67 -11.60
CA GLU A 73 -3.42 8.50 -11.54
C GLU A 73 -3.86 7.37 -10.60
N ALA A 74 -2.91 6.65 -9.98
CA ALA A 74 -3.24 5.51 -9.14
C ALA A 74 -3.83 5.94 -7.78
N LEU A 75 -4.92 5.28 -7.36
CA LEU A 75 -5.47 5.40 -6.01
C LEU A 75 -4.43 4.98 -4.97
N LEU A 76 -4.42 5.58 -3.79
CA LEU A 76 -3.51 5.20 -2.71
C LEU A 76 -4.26 4.62 -1.51
N LEU A 77 -4.10 3.32 -1.25
CA LEU A 77 -4.54 2.68 -0.02
C LEU A 77 -3.34 2.53 0.92
N VAL A 78 -3.42 3.09 2.12
CA VAL A 78 -2.42 2.93 3.17
C VAL A 78 -2.94 1.96 4.23
N PHE A 79 -2.18 0.91 4.53
CA PHE A 79 -2.46 0.03 5.66
C PHE A 79 -1.62 0.42 6.86
N ALA A 80 -2.28 0.87 7.93
CA ALA A 80 -1.67 1.06 9.24
C ALA A 80 -1.65 -0.28 9.98
N ASN A 81 -0.64 -1.11 9.72
CA ASN A 81 -0.55 -2.48 10.21
C ASN A 81 0.05 -2.57 11.63
N LYS A 82 -0.18 -3.69 12.31
CA LYS A 82 0.25 -3.97 13.70
C LYS A 82 -0.46 -3.14 14.77
N GLN A 83 -1.74 -2.84 14.57
CA GLN A 83 -2.56 -2.10 15.54
C GLN A 83 -2.79 -2.86 16.86
N ASP A 84 -2.46 -4.14 16.91
CA ASP A 84 -2.46 -4.98 18.10
C ASP A 84 -1.33 -4.65 19.09
N LEU A 85 -0.27 -3.96 18.65
CA LEU A 85 0.90 -3.71 19.49
C LEU A 85 0.74 -2.47 20.39
N PRO A 86 1.25 -2.53 21.63
CA PRO A 86 1.27 -1.36 22.50
C PRO A 86 2.22 -0.32 21.92
N ASN A 87 1.74 0.91 21.70
CA ASN A 87 2.39 2.05 21.04
C ASN A 87 2.21 2.16 19.52
N ALA A 88 1.37 1.32 18.91
CA ALA A 88 0.99 1.50 17.51
C ALA A 88 0.45 2.92 17.25
N MET A 89 0.99 3.59 16.24
CA MET A 89 0.48 4.86 15.74
C MET A 89 -0.93 4.64 15.18
N ASN A 90 -1.89 5.47 15.57
CA ASN A 90 -3.23 5.38 14.99
C ASN A 90 -3.25 5.95 13.56
N ALA A 91 -4.36 5.75 12.86
CA ALA A 91 -4.51 6.21 11.48
C ALA A 91 -4.31 7.73 11.31
N ALA A 92 -4.76 8.54 12.27
CA ALA A 92 -4.59 10.00 12.21
C ALA A 92 -3.11 10.39 12.31
N GLU A 93 -2.38 9.80 13.26
CA GLU A 93 -0.95 10.05 13.45
C GLU A 93 -0.15 9.64 12.20
N ILE A 94 -0.46 8.50 11.59
CA ILE A 94 0.21 8.05 10.35
C ILE A 94 -0.13 8.99 9.19
N THR A 95 -1.38 9.46 9.10
CA THR A 95 -1.83 10.41 8.07
C THR A 95 -0.99 11.70 8.12
N ASP A 96 -0.79 12.25 9.32
CA ASP A 96 0.02 13.44 9.53
C ASP A 96 1.49 13.19 9.20
N LYS A 97 2.07 12.09 9.70
CA LYS A 97 3.49 11.77 9.51
C LYS A 97 3.86 11.47 8.06
N LEU A 98 2.99 10.79 7.32
CA LEU A 98 3.17 10.56 5.88
C LEU A 98 2.82 11.80 5.03
N GLY A 99 2.19 12.81 5.61
CA GLY A 99 1.79 14.02 4.92
C GLY A 99 0.67 13.79 3.90
N LEU A 100 -0.23 12.84 4.14
CA LEU A 100 -1.29 12.49 3.17
C LEU A 100 -2.24 13.66 2.88
N HIS A 101 -2.39 14.60 3.82
CA HIS A 101 -3.14 15.84 3.63
C HIS A 101 -2.64 16.72 2.47
N SER A 102 -1.37 16.57 2.07
CA SER A 102 -0.80 17.27 0.92
C SER A 102 -1.26 16.70 -0.43
N LEU A 103 -1.74 15.45 -0.46
CA LEU A 103 -2.14 14.72 -1.67
C LEU A 103 -3.54 15.14 -2.14
N ARG A 104 -3.75 16.42 -2.45
CA ARG A 104 -5.08 16.96 -2.81
C ARG A 104 -5.60 16.47 -4.17
N GLN A 105 -4.70 16.11 -5.08
CA GLN A 105 -5.05 15.70 -6.45
C GLN A 105 -5.15 14.18 -6.61
N ARG A 106 -4.98 13.43 -5.52
CA ARG A 106 -5.01 11.97 -5.52
C ARG A 106 -5.97 11.47 -4.46
N GLN A 107 -6.84 10.54 -4.84
CA GLN A 107 -7.68 9.87 -3.85
C GLN A 107 -6.85 8.89 -3.04
N TRP A 108 -6.99 8.97 -1.71
CA TRP A 108 -6.33 8.08 -0.79
C TRP A 108 -7.25 7.65 0.34
N TYR A 109 -6.94 6.51 0.95
CA TYR A 109 -7.59 6.01 2.14
C TYR A 109 -6.59 5.32 3.04
N ILE A 110 -6.81 5.41 4.35
CA ILE A 110 -6.00 4.73 5.35
C ILE A 110 -6.88 3.77 6.15
N GLN A 111 -6.42 2.54 6.28
CA GLN A 111 -7.14 1.48 6.99
C GLN A 111 -6.23 0.91 8.08
N ALA A 112 -6.73 0.93 9.31
CA ALA A 112 -6.14 0.22 10.43
C ALA A 112 -6.19 -1.29 10.18
N THR A 113 -5.06 -1.99 10.35
CA THR A 113 -4.99 -3.43 10.13
C THR A 113 -4.18 -4.17 11.19
N CYS A 114 -4.54 -5.43 11.36
CA CYS A 114 -3.77 -6.40 12.12
C CYS A 114 -3.61 -7.66 11.28
N ALA A 115 -2.44 -7.83 10.66
CA ALA A 115 -2.19 -8.98 9.79
C ALA A 115 -2.22 -10.35 10.51
N THR A 116 -2.02 -10.37 11.83
CA THR A 116 -2.03 -11.60 12.63
C THR A 116 -3.44 -12.07 12.98
N SER A 117 -4.37 -11.16 13.23
CA SER A 117 -5.79 -11.49 13.43
C SER A 117 -6.58 -11.56 12.12
N GLY A 118 -6.10 -10.87 11.08
CA GLY A 118 -6.79 -10.73 9.79
C GLY A 118 -7.76 -9.55 9.73
N ASP A 119 -7.78 -8.68 10.74
CA ASP A 119 -8.70 -7.54 10.83
C ASP A 119 -8.26 -6.37 9.97
N GLY A 120 -9.15 -5.85 9.11
CA GLY A 120 -8.95 -4.60 8.36
C GLY A 120 -8.54 -4.72 6.88
N PRO A 121 -7.75 -5.73 6.42
CA PRO A 121 -7.39 -5.82 5.01
C PRO A 121 -8.58 -5.89 4.07
N TYR A 122 -9.66 -6.58 4.46
CA TYR A 122 -10.84 -6.74 3.61
C TYR A 122 -11.51 -5.39 3.34
N GLU A 123 -11.67 -4.57 4.37
CA GLU A 123 -12.28 -3.24 4.31
C GLU A 123 -11.47 -2.29 3.42
N GLY A 124 -10.15 -2.33 3.53
CA GLY A 124 -9.27 -1.54 2.67
C GLY A 124 -9.34 -1.98 1.21
N LEU A 125 -9.35 -3.30 0.96
CA LEU A 125 -9.49 -3.85 -0.40
C LEU A 125 -10.88 -3.58 -1.00
N GLU A 126 -11.93 -3.56 -0.17
CA GLU A 126 -13.28 -3.20 -0.60
C GLU A 126 -13.37 -1.72 -0.98
N TRP A 127 -12.78 -0.82 -0.19
CA TRP A 127 -12.65 0.59 -0.55
C TRP A 127 -11.93 0.75 -1.89
N LEU A 128 -10.80 0.06 -2.07
CA LEU A 128 -10.04 0.12 -3.30
C LEU A 128 -10.90 -0.39 -4.47
N SER A 129 -11.50 -1.58 -4.37
CA SER A 129 -12.36 -2.16 -5.42
C SER A 129 -13.52 -1.25 -5.82
N ASN A 130 -14.17 -0.58 -4.87
CA ASN A 130 -15.29 0.32 -5.14
C ASN A 130 -14.85 1.59 -5.87
N ASN A 131 -13.70 2.16 -5.50
CA ASN A 131 -13.20 3.37 -6.16
C ASN A 131 -12.56 3.06 -7.53
N LEU A 132 -11.99 1.88 -7.71
CA LEU A 132 -11.50 1.43 -9.01
C LEU A 132 -12.63 1.29 -10.04
N LYS A 133 -13.82 0.84 -9.63
CA LYS A 133 -15.01 0.73 -10.50
C LYS A 133 -15.61 2.08 -10.90
N ASN A 134 -15.41 3.11 -10.09
CA ASN A 134 -15.96 4.45 -10.35
C ASN A 134 -15.06 5.28 -11.29
N SER A 135 -13.84 4.83 -11.53
CA SER A 135 -12.85 5.49 -12.40
C SER A 135 -12.86 4.94 -13.84
N THR A 136 -13.75 4.00 -14.16
CA THR A 136 -13.92 3.37 -15.47
C THR A 136 -15.30 3.63 -16.04
#